data_AF-A0A3D2QIK0-F1
#
_entry.id   AF-A0A3D2QIK0-F1
#
_cell.length_a   1.000
_cell.length_b   1.000
_cell.length_c   1.000
_cell.angle_alpha   90.00
_cell.angle_beta   90.00
_cell.angle_gamma   90.00
#
_symmetry.space_group_name_H-M   'P 1'
#
loop_
_entity.id
_entity.type
_entity.pdbx_description
1 polymer ?
#
loop_
_entity_poly.entity_id
_entity_poly.type
_entity_poly.pdbx_seq_one_letter_code
_entity_poly.pdbx_strand_id
1 'polypeptide(L)'
;MEQSRFTLRIHPLIMAKMKYIAEMNGRSVNKEIEQILKWVIDDFESKRGRIHIEEENASEYRDTQTAKDLAKNQGSRPVSGVLFKFNK
;
A
#
# COMPACT_ATOMS: atom_id res chain seq x y z
N MET A 1 4.14 -7.56 -12.36
CA MET A 1 2.90 -6.86 -11.96
C MET A 1 1.88 -7.04 -13.05
N GLU A 2 1.39 -8.27 -13.13
CA GLU A 2 0.19 -8.57 -13.87
C GLU A 2 -0.96 -7.79 -13.22
N GLN A 3 -1.57 -6.87 -13.96
CA GLN A 3 -2.65 -6.05 -13.43
C GLN A 3 -3.99 -6.68 -13.75
N SER A 4 -4.69 -7.18 -12.74
CA SER A 4 -6.05 -7.69 -12.89
C SER A 4 -6.97 -6.59 -13.42
N ARG A 5 -7.60 -6.85 -14.57
CA ARG A 5 -8.55 -5.92 -15.19
C ARG A 5 -9.95 -6.29 -14.75
N PHE A 6 -10.68 -5.35 -14.16
CA PHE A 6 -12.10 -5.52 -13.87
C PHE A 6 -12.91 -4.36 -14.43
N THR A 7 -14.16 -4.65 -14.81
CA THR A 7 -15.12 -3.65 -15.25
C THR A 7 -16.11 -3.39 -14.12
N LEU A 8 -16.41 -2.11 -13.87
CA LEU A 8 -17.34 -1.70 -12.82
C LEU A 8 -18.60 -1.11 -13.45
N ARG A 9 -19.77 -1.65 -13.11
CA ARG A 9 -21.07 -1.09 -13.49
C ARG A 9 -21.52 -0.11 -12.40
N ILE A 10 -21.59 1.17 -12.74
CA ILE A 10 -22.05 2.24 -11.85
C ILE A 10 -23.07 3.15 -12.53
N HIS A 11 -23.88 3.80 -11.70
CA HIS A 11 -24.83 4.80 -12.17
C HIS A 11 -24.09 5.98 -12.86
N PRO A 12 -24.55 6.48 -14.02
CA PRO A 12 -23.88 7.55 -14.76
C PRO A 12 -23.59 8.81 -13.95
N LEU A 13 -24.51 9.18 -13.03
CA LEU A 13 -24.32 10.33 -12.14
C LEU A 13 -23.13 10.16 -11.19
N ILE A 14 -22.88 8.93 -10.73
CA ILE A 14 -21.73 8.63 -9.86
C ILE A 14 -20.44 8.75 -10.68
N MET A 15 -20.45 8.25 -11.92
CA MET A 15 -19.31 8.39 -12.84
C MET A 15 -18.98 9.86 -13.11
N ALA A 16 -20.00 10.72 -13.28
CA ALA A 16 -19.79 12.16 -13.48
C ALA A 16 -19.14 12.82 -12.27
N LYS A 17 -19.62 12.52 -11.04
CA LYS A 17 -18.99 13.00 -9.80
C LYS A 17 -17.56 12.50 -9.64
N MET A 18 -17.31 11.25 -10.03
CA MET A 18 -15.99 10.65 -9.98
C MET A 18 -15.00 11.35 -10.92
N LYS A 19 -15.45 11.70 -12.14
CA LYS A 19 -14.66 12.50 -13.09
C LYS A 19 -14.28 13.85 -12.50
N TYR A 20 -15.24 14.54 -11.90
CA TYR A 20 -14.99 15.85 -11.26
C TYR A 20 -13.92 15.76 -10.16
N ILE A 21 -13.99 14.76 -9.27
CA ILE A 21 -13.00 14.55 -8.21
C ILE A 21 -11.62 14.23 -8.80
N ALA A 22 -11.58 13.36 -9.81
CA ALA A 22 -10.34 12.96 -10.45
C ALA A 22 -9.65 14.15 -11.14
N GLU A 23 -10.40 15.00 -11.84
CA GLU A 23 -9.93 16.23 -12.47
C GLU A 23 -9.37 17.22 -11.44
N MET A 24 -10.10 17.44 -10.33
CA MET A 24 -9.64 18.29 -9.22
C MET A 24 -8.32 17.79 -8.62
N ASN A 25 -8.12 16.47 -8.55
CA ASN A 25 -6.91 15.85 -8.02
C ASN A 25 -5.79 15.68 -9.07
N GLY A 26 -6.02 16.06 -10.33
CA GLY A 26 -5.08 15.91 -11.44
C GLY A 26 -4.80 14.44 -11.80
N ARG A 27 -5.76 13.54 -11.58
CA ARG A 27 -5.63 12.09 -11.83
C ARG A 27 -6.63 11.63 -12.89
N SER A 28 -6.34 10.49 -13.52
CA SER A 28 -7.37 9.78 -14.29
C SER A 28 -8.38 9.16 -13.33
N VAL A 29 -9.62 8.97 -13.80
CA VAL A 29 -10.68 8.31 -13.02
C VAL A 29 -10.22 6.96 -12.48
N ASN A 30 -9.55 6.17 -13.31
CA ASN A 30 -9.03 4.86 -12.90
C ASN A 30 -7.97 4.98 -11.81
N LYS A 31 -7.09 5.99 -11.88
CA LYS A 31 -6.06 6.20 -10.86
C LYS A 31 -6.69 6.67 -9.54
N GLU A 32 -7.74 7.49 -9.60
CA GLU A 32 -8.47 7.90 -8.41
C GLU A 32 -9.19 6.72 -7.74
N ILE A 33 -9.81 5.84 -8.55
CA ILE A 33 -10.42 4.59 -8.04
C ILE A 33 -9.36 3.72 -7.35
N GLU A 34 -8.18 3.55 -7.95
CA GLU A 34 -7.06 2.81 -7.33
C GLU A 34 -6.68 3.39 -5.96
N GLN A 35 -6.60 4.71 -5.84
CA GLN A 35 -6.26 5.36 -4.56
C GLN A 35 -7.36 5.21 -3.52
N ILE A 36 -8.63 5.33 -3.90
CA ILE A 36 -9.76 5.09 -2.99
C ILE A 36 -9.74 3.65 -2.48
N LEU A 37 -9.48 2.67 -3.36
CA LEU A 37 -9.39 1.27 -2.94
C LEU A 37 -8.27 1.05 -1.91
N LYS A 38 -7.09 1.63 -2.14
CA LYS A 38 -5.98 1.60 -1.18
C LYS A 38 -6.38 2.20 0.16
N TRP A 39 -7.02 3.36 0.15
CA TRP A 39 -7.48 4.03 1.36
C TRP A 39 -8.51 3.21 2.13
N VAL A 40 -9.42 2.53 1.43
CA VAL A 40 -10.43 1.66 2.06
C VAL A 40 -9.76 0.46 2.72
N ILE A 41 -8.76 -0.15 2.08
CA ILE A 41 -7.99 -1.26 2.66
C ILE A 41 -7.23 -0.76 3.90
N ASP A 42 -6.49 0.35 3.77
CA ASP A 42 -5.73 0.95 4.87
C ASP A 42 -6.62 1.29 6.08
N ASP A 43 -7.79 1.89 5.85
CA ASP A 43 -8.75 2.24 6.90
C ASP A 43 -9.34 0.98 7.57
N PHE A 44 -9.62 -0.06 6.78
CA PHE A 44 -10.10 -1.33 7.30
C PHE A 44 -9.05 -2.02 8.17
N GLU A 45 -7.82 -2.14 7.67
CA GLU A 45 -6.72 -2.80 8.38
C GLU A 45 -6.35 -2.05 9.67
N SER A 46 -6.38 -0.71 9.64
CA SER A 46 -6.15 0.11 10.82
C SER A 46 -7.21 -0.10 11.91
N LYS A 47 -8.44 -0.46 11.55
CA LYS A 47 -9.56 -0.62 12.50
C LYS A 47 -9.75 -2.04 13.01
N ARG A 48 -9.53 -3.05 12.15
CA ARG A 48 -9.86 -4.46 12.45
C ARG A 48 -8.64 -5.39 12.50
N GLY A 49 -7.45 -4.90 12.16
CA GLY A 49 -6.26 -5.72 12.01
C GLY A 49 -6.02 -6.14 10.56
N ARG A 50 -4.80 -6.61 10.28
CA ARG A 50 -4.31 -6.91 8.91
C ARG A 50 -5.01 -8.09 8.28
N ILE A 51 -5.29 -7.98 6.99
CA ILE A 51 -5.84 -9.05 6.18
C ILE A 51 -4.69 -9.97 5.78
N HIS A 52 -4.72 -11.23 6.23
CA HIS A 52 -3.75 -12.24 5.83
C HIS A 52 -4.31 -13.01 4.64
N ILE A 53 -3.76 -12.79 3.44
CA ILE A 53 -4.07 -13.54 2.23
C ILE A 53 -2.91 -14.52 2.02
N GLU A 54 -3.19 -15.80 1.81
CA GLU A 54 -2.17 -16.83 1.59
C GLU A 54 -1.25 -16.43 0.42
N GLU A 55 0.06 -16.41 0.69
CA GLU A 55 1.10 -15.67 -0.04
C GLU A 55 1.50 -16.26 -1.40
N GLU A 56 0.60 -16.88 -2.17
CA GLU A 56 0.99 -17.36 -3.50
C GLU A 56 1.16 -16.19 -4.51
N ASN A 57 0.61 -15.01 -4.21
CA ASN A 57 0.66 -13.82 -5.08
C ASN A 57 1.11 -12.52 -4.38
N ALA A 58 1.56 -12.58 -3.12
CA ALA A 58 1.87 -11.39 -2.31
C ALA A 58 3.17 -10.68 -2.76
N SER A 59 4.06 -11.35 -3.49
CA SER A 59 5.39 -10.85 -3.87
C SER A 59 5.37 -9.71 -4.89
N GLU A 60 4.24 -9.45 -5.56
CA GLU A 60 4.15 -8.43 -6.60
C GLU A 60 3.53 -7.09 -6.14
N TYR A 61 2.90 -7.03 -4.97
CA TYR A 61 2.21 -5.80 -4.54
C TYR A 61 3.11 -4.94 -3.65
N ARG A 62 3.78 -3.94 -4.24
CA ARG A 62 4.61 -2.97 -3.52
C ARG A 62 3.77 -1.85 -2.95
N ASP A 63 3.09 -2.10 -1.84
CA ASP A 63 2.59 -1.00 -1.02
C ASP A 63 3.73 -0.33 -0.26
N THR A 64 3.63 1.01 -0.16
CA THR A 64 4.61 1.84 0.54
C THR A 64 4.68 1.53 2.05
N GLN A 65 3.65 0.86 2.59
CA GLN A 65 3.60 0.40 3.97
C GLN A 65 4.46 -0.87 4.19
N THR A 66 4.42 -1.84 3.27
CA THR A 66 5.24 -3.07 3.34
C THR A 66 6.73 -2.75 3.44
N ALA A 67 7.21 -1.74 2.70
CA ALA A 67 8.62 -1.32 2.75
C ALA A 67 9.01 -0.71 4.10
N LYS A 68 8.11 0.04 4.76
CA LYS A 68 8.35 0.61 6.09
C LYS A 68 8.29 -0.46 7.19
N ASP A 69 7.45 -1.47 7.03
CA ASP A 69 7.34 -2.60 7.96
C ASP A 69 8.52 -3.57 7.86
N LEU A 70 9.00 -3.85 6.63
CA LEU A 70 10.27 -4.56 6.41
C LEU A 70 11.44 -3.82 7.06
N ALA A 71 11.44 -2.49 7.02
CA ALA A 71 12.45 -1.66 7.68
C ALA A 71 12.33 -1.66 9.22
N LYS A 72 11.11 -1.74 9.78
CA LYS A 72 10.90 -1.83 11.24
C LYS A 72 11.35 -3.18 11.82
N ASN A 73 11.22 -4.28 11.06
CA ASN A 73 11.64 -5.61 11.53
C ASN A 73 13.17 -5.82 11.53
N GLN A 74 13.95 -4.96 10.86
CA GLN A 74 15.43 -5.00 10.87
C GLN A 74 16.05 -4.13 11.99
N GLY A 75 15.25 -3.78 13.02
CA GLY A 75 15.65 -2.93 14.14
C GLY A 75 16.14 -3.65 15.40
N SER A 76 16.13 -4.98 15.46
CA SER A 76 16.63 -5.74 16.61
C SER A 76 18.14 -6.00 16.49
N ARG A 77 18.97 -4.95 16.56
CA ARG A 77 20.40 -5.16 16.83
C ARG A 77 20.51 -5.57 18.31
N PRO A 78 21.03 -6.77 18.64
CA PRO A 78 21.35 -7.05 20.03
C PRO A 78 22.44 -6.08 20.49
N VAL A 79 22.13 -5.37 21.57
CA VAL A 79 23.09 -4.58 22.33
C VAL A 79 24.13 -5.55 22.92
N SER A 80 25.38 -5.08 22.95
CA SER A 80 26.55 -5.62 23.68
C SER A 80 27.47 -6.58 22.91
N GLY A 81 28.73 -6.15 22.78
CA GLY A 81 29.81 -6.93 22.17
C GLY A 81 31.01 -6.05 21.81
N VAL A 82 31.64 -5.48 22.84
CA VAL A 82 32.93 -4.77 22.83
C VAL A 82 33.90 -5.30 21.77
N LEU A 83 34.48 -4.43 20.92
CA LEU A 83 35.92 -4.41 20.62
C LEU A 83 36.33 -3.14 19.86
N PHE A 84 36.75 -2.12 20.60
CA PHE A 84 37.69 -1.14 20.08
C PHE A 84 39.03 -1.85 19.86
N LYS A 85 39.53 -1.89 18.63
CA LYS A 85 40.97 -2.03 18.36
C LYS A 85 41.38 -0.98 17.36
N PHE A 86 41.96 0.09 17.92
CA PHE A 86 42.96 0.90 17.24
C PHE A 86 44.05 -0.02 16.69
N ASN A 87 44.52 0.22 15.48
CA ASN A 87 45.95 0.07 15.22
C ASN A 87 46.46 1.06 14.18
N LYS A 88 47.64 1.54 14.57
CA LYS A 88 48.59 2.52 14.05
C LYS A 88 48.87 2.48 12.56
#